data_AF-A0A8T4UZJ5-F1
#
_entry.id   AF-A0A8T4UZJ5-F1
#
_cell.length_a   1.000
_cell.length_b   1.000
_cell.length_c   1.000
_cell.angle_alpha   90.00
_cell.angle_beta   90.00
_cell.angle_gamma   90.00
#
_symmetry.space_group_name_H-M   'P 1'
#
loop_
_entity.id
_entity.type
_entity.pdbx_description
1 polymer ?
#
loop_
_entity_poly.entity_id
_entity_poly.type
_entity_poly.pdbx_seq_one_letter_code
_entity_poly.pdbx_strand_id
1 'polypeptide(L)'
;MSKWNFINGLNKDKMDIDPKWLLALEAALTSKATPIQSGYHVNTGAVTKNGNIVAGSNHEIGISSGMTHGEEAVIAAALENFGSEDSIQIIAFVGLGGNEIPNPCGNCRDAIKQYTDLANLVIINAPREGGTAVLVPGNAYFKSNFTEVIGEESRLDAIKQAIFAEQSAYDIYLTESSPKIYGAVIVCENGNLFRGSFRGDVAYHPELPISAAICNFRDGSNDSSRRYVKEIVVVSSGSIPNVMYKDRQHALEFAEAIQSLNEKSGEPLPVYIINVGNDGSIQTFKTDTNEWLPHSFSPKNLGLENRIAAGYAKLFR
;
A
#
# COMPACT_ATOMS: atom_id res chain seq x y z
N MET A 1 6.70 -23.77 -26.02
CA MET A 1 5.93 -23.99 -24.78
C MET A 1 6.11 -22.76 -23.91
N SER A 2 5.04 -22.31 -23.24
CA SER A 2 5.12 -21.17 -22.30
C SER A 2 6.19 -21.42 -21.25
N LYS A 3 7.04 -20.42 -20.97
CA LYS A 3 8.04 -20.45 -19.89
C LYS A 3 7.39 -20.49 -18.50
N TRP A 4 6.08 -20.17 -18.42
CA TRP A 4 5.32 -20.09 -17.18
C TRP A 4 4.17 -21.10 -17.11
N ASN A 5 3.96 -21.62 -15.90
CA ASN A 5 2.77 -22.33 -15.47
C ASN A 5 1.91 -21.37 -14.65
N PHE A 6 0.64 -21.22 -15.01
CA PHE A 6 -0.27 -20.29 -14.34
C PHE A 6 -1.01 -20.99 -13.21
N ILE A 7 -1.07 -20.33 -12.06
CA ILE A 7 -1.89 -20.74 -10.93
C ILE A 7 -2.78 -19.60 -10.46
N ASN A 8 -3.95 -19.95 -9.94
CA ASN A 8 -4.82 -19.03 -9.23
C ASN A 8 -4.20 -18.69 -7.87
N GLY A 9 -3.97 -17.42 -7.60
CA GLY A 9 -3.31 -16.95 -6.38
C GLY A 9 -4.11 -17.18 -5.11
N LEU A 10 -5.43 -17.36 -5.20
CA LEU A 10 -6.36 -17.55 -4.08
C LEU A 10 -6.41 -19.01 -3.61
N ASN A 11 -6.49 -19.97 -4.53
CA ASN A 11 -6.67 -21.39 -4.20
C ASN A 11 -5.51 -22.30 -4.67
N LYS A 12 -4.53 -21.74 -5.39
CA LYS A 12 -3.34 -22.43 -5.93
C LYS A 12 -3.63 -23.46 -7.03
N ASP A 13 -4.84 -23.48 -7.58
CA ASP A 13 -5.20 -24.36 -8.68
C ASP A 13 -4.48 -23.94 -9.96
N LYS A 14 -4.10 -24.93 -10.79
CA LYS A 14 -3.56 -24.69 -12.12
C LYS A 14 -4.64 -24.08 -13.02
N MET A 15 -4.24 -23.13 -13.85
CA MET A 15 -5.13 -22.45 -14.80
C MET A 15 -4.77 -22.78 -16.25
N ASP A 16 -5.79 -22.79 -17.10
CA ASP A 16 -5.62 -22.80 -18.55
C ASP A 16 -5.08 -21.44 -19.02
N ILE A 17 -4.17 -21.48 -19.99
CA ILE A 17 -3.46 -20.28 -20.46
C ILE A 17 -4.41 -19.44 -21.33
N ASP A 18 -4.64 -18.19 -20.93
CA ASP A 18 -5.17 -17.15 -21.82
C ASP A 18 -4.01 -16.50 -22.61
N PRO A 19 -4.08 -16.43 -23.95
CA PRO A 19 -3.06 -15.76 -24.76
C PRO A 19 -2.76 -14.32 -24.32
N LYS A 20 -3.75 -13.57 -23.82
CA LYS A 20 -3.55 -12.19 -23.35
C LYS A 20 -2.66 -12.11 -22.12
N TRP A 21 -2.64 -13.13 -21.26
CA TRP A 21 -1.72 -13.19 -20.11
C TRP A 21 -0.27 -13.30 -20.57
N LEU A 22 -0.02 -14.08 -21.62
CA LEU A 22 1.30 -14.18 -22.24
C LEU A 22 1.71 -12.84 -22.86
N LEU A 23 0.80 -12.14 -23.55
CA LEU A 23 1.09 -10.82 -24.12
C LEU A 23 1.52 -9.81 -23.04
N ALA A 24 0.86 -9.79 -21.88
CA ALA A 24 1.26 -8.92 -20.78
C ALA A 24 2.65 -9.27 -20.21
N LEU A 25 2.96 -10.57 -20.05
CA LEU A 25 4.26 -11.03 -19.57
C LEU A 25 5.38 -10.76 -20.60
N GLU A 26 5.11 -10.98 -21.88
CA GLU A 26 6.05 -10.69 -22.97
C GLU A 26 6.33 -9.19 -23.06
N ALA A 27 5.31 -8.35 -22.94
CA ALA A 27 5.45 -6.90 -22.86
C ALA A 27 6.36 -6.48 -21.69
N ALA A 28 6.15 -7.06 -20.50
CA ALA A 28 7.03 -6.81 -19.36
C ALA A 28 8.49 -7.16 -19.67
N LEU A 29 8.76 -8.28 -20.37
CA LEU A 29 10.12 -8.66 -20.72
C LEU A 29 10.82 -7.68 -21.68
N THR A 30 10.07 -6.85 -22.42
CA THR A 30 10.64 -5.83 -23.32
C THR A 30 11.13 -4.57 -22.61
N SER A 31 10.64 -4.28 -21.40
CA SER A 31 11.03 -3.07 -20.66
C SER A 31 12.39 -3.21 -19.98
N LYS A 32 12.97 -2.07 -19.56
CA LYS A 32 14.33 -1.99 -19.02
C LYS A 32 14.37 -1.15 -17.76
N ALA A 33 14.28 -1.80 -16.60
CA ALA A 33 14.42 -1.13 -15.32
C ALA A 33 15.81 -0.53 -15.12
N THR A 34 15.88 0.58 -14.37
CA THR A 34 17.14 1.22 -13.95
C THR A 34 17.15 1.51 -12.44
N PRO A 35 17.16 0.48 -11.58
CA PRO A 35 17.12 0.63 -10.13
C PRO A 35 18.50 0.91 -9.53
N ILE A 36 19.01 2.13 -9.74
CA ILE A 36 20.36 2.51 -9.32
C ILE A 36 20.58 2.53 -7.80
N GLN A 37 19.50 2.62 -7.00
CA GLN A 37 19.56 2.66 -5.54
C GLN A 37 19.20 1.32 -4.92
N SER A 38 18.09 0.70 -5.33
CA SER A 38 17.58 -0.52 -4.71
C SER A 38 18.22 -1.80 -5.28
N GLY A 39 18.68 -1.75 -6.54
CA GLY A 39 19.04 -2.95 -7.31
C GLY A 39 17.85 -3.87 -7.62
N TYR A 40 16.63 -3.50 -7.22
CA TYR A 40 15.42 -4.31 -7.37
C TYR A 40 14.74 -3.99 -8.69
N HIS A 41 14.85 -4.89 -9.67
CA HIS A 41 14.30 -4.61 -10.99
C HIS A 41 12.91 -5.21 -11.12
N VAL A 42 11.95 -4.34 -11.47
CA VAL A 42 10.57 -4.69 -11.74
C VAL A 42 10.22 -4.22 -13.13
N ASN A 43 9.96 -5.20 -13.98
CA ASN A 43 9.45 -5.00 -15.32
C ASN A 43 7.93 -5.18 -15.30
N THR A 44 7.19 -4.27 -15.91
CA THR A 44 5.72 -4.31 -15.94
C THR A 44 5.22 -4.31 -17.38
N GLY A 45 4.19 -5.08 -17.66
CA GLY A 45 3.50 -5.10 -18.94
C GLY A 45 1.99 -5.13 -18.73
N ALA A 46 1.23 -4.59 -19.66
CA ALA A 46 -0.22 -4.58 -19.60
C ALA A 46 -0.87 -4.80 -20.95
N VAL A 47 -2.13 -5.25 -20.89
CA VAL A 47 -3.04 -5.36 -22.02
C VAL A 47 -4.33 -4.62 -21.70
N THR A 48 -4.76 -3.72 -22.60
CA THR A 48 -6.00 -2.96 -22.47
C THR A 48 -7.23 -3.74 -22.93
N LYS A 49 -8.44 -3.20 -22.70
CA LYS A 49 -9.69 -3.83 -23.14
C LYS A 49 -9.75 -4.06 -24.65
N ASN A 50 -9.17 -3.15 -25.43
CA ASN A 50 -9.10 -3.26 -26.89
C ASN A 50 -7.92 -4.11 -27.38
N GLY A 51 -7.12 -4.68 -26.46
CA GLY A 51 -5.98 -5.53 -26.78
C GLY A 51 -4.68 -4.78 -27.07
N ASN A 52 -4.60 -3.48 -26.75
CA ASN A 52 -3.36 -2.73 -26.87
C ASN A 52 -2.36 -3.17 -25.80
N ILE A 53 -1.08 -3.21 -26.17
CA ILE A 53 0.00 -3.72 -25.33
C ILE A 53 0.87 -2.55 -24.87
N VAL A 54 1.16 -2.51 -23.58
CA VAL A 54 1.98 -1.46 -22.95
C VAL A 54 3.08 -2.10 -22.11
N ALA A 55 4.27 -1.50 -22.11
CA ALA A 55 5.40 -1.94 -21.30
C ALA A 55 5.98 -0.76 -20.52
N GLY A 56 6.49 -1.05 -19.32
CA GLY A 56 7.09 -0.07 -18.41
C GLY A 56 7.97 -0.77 -17.38
N SER A 57 8.73 0.00 -16.63
CA SER A 57 9.67 -0.53 -15.64
C SER A 57 9.99 0.50 -14.58
N ASN A 58 10.55 0.07 -13.46
CA ASN A 58 10.97 1.02 -12.43
C ASN A 58 12.27 1.75 -12.81
N HIS A 59 12.27 3.06 -12.59
CA HIS A 59 13.40 3.95 -12.86
C HIS A 59 13.67 4.79 -11.62
N GLU A 60 14.89 4.73 -11.12
CA GLU A 60 15.30 5.43 -9.91
C GLU A 60 16.28 6.54 -10.28
N ILE A 61 16.07 7.74 -9.74
CA ILE A 61 17.07 8.82 -9.76
C ILE A 61 17.68 8.93 -8.37
N GLY A 62 18.92 9.45 -8.28
CA GLY A 62 19.60 9.58 -7.00
C GLY A 62 18.79 10.47 -6.04
N ILE A 63 18.53 9.95 -4.83
CA ILE A 63 17.67 10.50 -3.76
C ILE A 63 16.17 10.21 -4.00
N SER A 64 15.56 9.55 -3.02
CA SER A 64 14.32 8.74 -3.08
C SER A 64 12.98 9.46 -3.34
N SER A 65 12.99 10.69 -3.88
CA SER A 65 11.75 11.44 -4.16
C SER A 65 11.33 11.42 -5.64
N GLY A 66 12.24 11.08 -6.57
CA GLY A 66 11.95 11.04 -8.01
C GLY A 66 12.06 9.64 -8.61
N MET A 67 11.29 8.69 -8.08
CA MET A 67 11.27 7.32 -8.59
C MET A 67 9.99 7.11 -9.40
N THR A 68 10.08 6.36 -10.50
CA THR A 68 8.91 5.90 -11.26
C THR A 68 8.79 4.41 -11.05
N HIS A 69 7.62 3.94 -10.63
CA HIS A 69 7.35 2.52 -10.50
C HIS A 69 6.91 1.92 -11.84
N GLY A 70 7.07 0.61 -12.03
CA GLY A 70 6.73 -0.03 -13.31
C GLY A 70 5.23 0.07 -13.62
N GLU A 71 4.40 0.02 -12.60
CA GLU A 71 2.95 0.14 -12.66
C GLU A 71 2.52 1.54 -13.08
N GLU A 72 3.14 2.57 -12.50
CA GLU A 72 2.89 3.97 -12.86
C GLU A 72 3.30 4.24 -14.31
N ALA A 73 4.47 3.73 -14.73
CA ALA A 73 4.95 3.88 -16.10
C ALA A 73 3.97 3.26 -17.11
N VAL A 74 3.45 2.05 -16.83
CA VAL A 74 2.49 1.37 -17.70
C VAL A 74 1.13 2.06 -17.71
N ILE A 75 0.63 2.50 -16.54
CA ILE A 75 -0.64 3.23 -16.46
C ILE A 75 -0.55 4.55 -17.22
N ALA A 76 0.52 5.33 -17.00
CA ALA A 76 0.72 6.59 -17.70
C ALA A 76 0.82 6.40 -19.22
N ALA A 77 1.58 5.40 -19.68
CA ALA A 77 1.69 5.09 -21.09
C ALA A 77 0.37 4.61 -21.71
N ALA A 78 -0.44 3.84 -20.98
CA ALA A 78 -1.75 3.42 -21.46
C ALA A 78 -2.71 4.62 -21.61
N LEU A 79 -2.76 5.49 -20.62
CA LEU A 79 -3.60 6.70 -20.63
C LEU A 79 -3.20 7.65 -21.76
N GLU A 80 -1.92 7.89 -21.97
CA GLU A 80 -1.42 8.81 -23.01
C GLU A 80 -1.70 8.28 -24.42
N ASN A 81 -1.49 6.99 -24.65
CA ASN A 81 -1.60 6.43 -26.01
C ASN A 81 -3.02 6.00 -26.40
N PHE A 82 -3.85 5.60 -25.42
CA PHE A 82 -5.14 4.97 -25.69
C PHE A 82 -6.33 5.62 -24.96
N GLY A 83 -6.07 6.56 -24.04
CA GLY A 83 -7.09 7.25 -23.27
C GLY A 83 -7.69 6.42 -22.13
N SER A 84 -8.43 7.09 -21.23
CA SER A 84 -9.06 6.44 -20.06
C SER A 84 -10.15 5.44 -20.42
N GLU A 85 -10.75 5.57 -21.61
CA GLU A 85 -11.79 4.66 -22.07
C GLU A 85 -11.21 3.27 -22.35
N ASP A 86 -9.98 3.14 -22.85
CA ASP A 86 -9.33 1.86 -23.12
C ASP A 86 -8.59 1.33 -21.88
N SER A 87 -9.35 1.08 -20.81
CA SER A 87 -8.84 0.63 -19.51
C SER A 87 -7.96 -0.63 -19.60
N ILE A 88 -6.93 -0.69 -18.76
CA ILE A 88 -6.11 -1.89 -18.56
C ILE A 88 -6.98 -3.04 -18.01
N GLN A 89 -6.93 -4.21 -18.66
CA GLN A 89 -7.60 -5.43 -18.21
C GLN A 89 -6.63 -6.44 -17.59
N ILE A 90 -5.36 -6.42 -18.00
CA ILE A 90 -4.33 -7.31 -17.46
C ILE A 90 -3.10 -6.47 -17.17
N ILE A 91 -2.52 -6.64 -15.99
CA ILE A 91 -1.23 -6.06 -15.63
C ILE A 91 -0.34 -7.17 -15.06
N ALA A 92 0.91 -7.25 -15.55
CA ALA A 92 1.86 -8.28 -15.19
C ALA A 92 3.16 -7.67 -14.67
N PHE A 93 3.66 -8.19 -13.55
CA PHE A 93 4.92 -7.79 -12.92
C PHE A 93 5.94 -8.92 -12.99
N VAL A 94 7.14 -8.60 -13.47
CA VAL A 94 8.23 -9.53 -13.68
C VAL A 94 9.49 -9.03 -12.98
N GLY A 95 9.97 -9.76 -11.98
CA GLY A 95 11.13 -9.39 -11.17
C GLY A 95 12.44 -10.01 -11.68
N LEU A 96 13.54 -9.25 -11.69
CA LEU A 96 14.91 -9.81 -11.79
C LEU A 96 15.48 -10.04 -10.39
N GLY A 97 15.46 -11.28 -9.91
CA GLY A 97 16.19 -11.69 -8.72
C GLY A 97 15.38 -11.70 -7.42
N GLY A 98 15.69 -12.67 -6.57
CA GLY A 98 14.98 -12.96 -5.31
C GLY A 98 14.15 -14.24 -5.38
N ASN A 99 13.96 -14.90 -4.23
CA ASN A 99 13.05 -16.05 -4.11
C ASN A 99 11.57 -15.64 -4.15
N GLU A 100 11.28 -14.35 -4.27
CA GLU A 100 9.94 -13.80 -4.15
C GLU A 100 9.48 -13.10 -5.42
N ILE A 101 8.23 -13.38 -5.76
CA ILE A 101 7.51 -12.85 -6.88
C ILE A 101 7.15 -11.37 -6.57
N PRO A 102 7.40 -10.40 -7.48
CA PRO A 102 7.17 -8.98 -7.21
C PRO A 102 5.68 -8.69 -6.94
N ASN A 103 5.40 -7.79 -6.00
CA ASN A 103 4.06 -7.32 -5.70
C ASN A 103 4.01 -5.79 -5.75
N PRO A 104 2.91 -5.19 -6.23
CA PRO A 104 2.75 -3.74 -6.24
C PRO A 104 2.69 -3.20 -4.82
N CYS A 105 3.48 -2.15 -4.58
CA CYS A 105 3.49 -1.42 -3.32
C CYS A 105 2.18 -0.62 -3.13
N GLY A 106 2.01 -0.03 -1.95
CA GLY A 106 0.83 0.77 -1.64
C GLY A 106 0.52 1.88 -2.65
N ASN A 107 1.55 2.61 -3.12
CA ASN A 107 1.38 3.69 -4.09
C ASN A 107 0.87 3.17 -5.45
N CYS A 108 1.48 2.10 -5.97
CA CYS A 108 1.06 1.45 -7.22
C CYS A 108 -0.37 0.90 -7.12
N ARG A 109 -0.76 0.39 -5.95
CA ARG A 109 -2.13 -0.07 -5.70
C ARG A 109 -3.15 1.05 -5.80
N ASP A 110 -2.85 2.22 -5.23
CA ASP A 110 -3.74 3.38 -5.36
C ASP A 110 -3.88 3.80 -6.83
N ALA A 111 -2.78 3.82 -7.59
CA ALA A 111 -2.82 4.11 -9.03
C ALA A 111 -3.63 3.07 -9.82
N ILE A 112 -3.39 1.78 -9.60
CA ILE A 112 -4.15 0.69 -10.26
C ILE A 112 -5.64 0.82 -9.92
N LYS A 113 -6.00 0.99 -8.64
CA LYS A 113 -7.39 1.14 -8.21
C LYS A 113 -8.08 2.34 -8.86
N GLN A 114 -7.35 3.43 -9.09
CA GLN A 114 -7.90 4.65 -9.68
C GLN A 114 -8.14 4.54 -11.19
N TYR A 115 -7.27 3.83 -11.92
CA TYR A 115 -7.24 3.86 -13.39
C TYR A 115 -7.60 2.54 -14.06
N THR A 116 -8.09 1.56 -13.31
CA THR A 116 -8.50 0.25 -13.86
C THR A 116 -9.88 -0.16 -13.35
N ASP A 117 -10.55 -1.02 -14.11
CA ASP A 117 -11.78 -1.67 -13.68
C ASP A 117 -11.43 -2.93 -12.85
N LEU A 118 -11.42 -2.78 -11.53
CA LEU A 118 -11.04 -3.87 -10.61
C LEU A 118 -11.90 -5.13 -10.73
N ALA A 119 -13.13 -5.03 -11.23
CA ALA A 119 -13.99 -6.19 -11.42
C ALA A 119 -13.53 -7.07 -12.58
N ASN A 120 -12.89 -6.46 -13.59
CA ASN A 120 -12.42 -7.13 -14.80
C ASN A 120 -10.88 -7.20 -14.89
N LEU A 121 -10.17 -6.60 -13.93
CA LEU A 121 -8.71 -6.60 -13.88
C LEU A 121 -8.16 -7.97 -13.47
N VAL A 122 -7.12 -8.40 -14.17
CA VAL A 122 -6.27 -9.54 -13.81
C VAL A 122 -4.87 -9.02 -13.46
N ILE A 123 -4.38 -9.39 -12.29
CA ILE A 123 -3.02 -9.07 -11.84
C ILE A 123 -2.18 -10.35 -11.92
N ILE A 124 -1.01 -10.27 -12.57
CA ILE A 124 -0.11 -11.42 -12.76
C ILE A 124 1.24 -11.09 -12.15
N ASN A 125 1.68 -11.90 -11.20
CA ASN A 125 3.00 -11.75 -10.63
C ASN A 125 3.85 -12.96 -11.04
N ALA A 126 5.00 -12.75 -11.68
CA ALA A 126 5.79 -13.83 -12.24
C ALA A 126 7.31 -13.63 -12.08
N PRO A 127 8.08 -14.73 -11.93
CA PRO A 127 9.53 -14.69 -12.05
C PRO A 127 9.97 -14.47 -13.50
N ARG A 128 11.03 -13.69 -13.74
CA ARG A 128 11.57 -13.49 -15.10
C ARG A 128 12.04 -14.78 -15.76
N GLU A 129 12.64 -15.67 -14.97
CA GLU A 129 13.21 -16.91 -15.48
C GLU A 129 12.21 -18.04 -15.78
N GLY A 130 10.91 -17.72 -15.78
CA GLY A 130 9.88 -18.75 -15.94
C GLY A 130 9.60 -19.47 -14.63
N GLY A 131 8.64 -20.40 -14.67
CA GLY A 131 8.15 -21.10 -13.49
C GLY A 131 6.71 -20.72 -13.19
N THR A 132 6.38 -20.47 -11.92
CA THR A 132 4.99 -20.23 -11.51
C THR A 132 4.61 -18.76 -11.66
N ALA A 133 3.67 -18.46 -12.56
CA ALA A 133 2.99 -17.18 -12.64
C ALA A 133 1.72 -17.23 -11.77
N VAL A 134 1.60 -16.28 -10.85
CA VAL A 134 0.48 -16.20 -9.90
C VAL A 134 -0.51 -15.17 -10.42
N LEU A 135 -1.75 -15.62 -10.66
CA LEU A 135 -2.82 -14.79 -11.16
C LEU A 135 -3.81 -14.47 -10.03
N VAL A 136 -4.10 -13.18 -9.83
CA VAL A 136 -5.04 -12.72 -8.82
C VAL A 136 -6.06 -11.78 -9.47
N PRO A 137 -7.38 -12.04 -9.31
CA PRO A 137 -8.41 -11.09 -9.71
C PRO A 137 -8.24 -9.75 -8.98
N GLY A 138 -8.46 -8.63 -9.67
CA GLY A 138 -8.30 -7.29 -9.11
C GLY A 138 -9.04 -7.12 -7.79
N ASN A 139 -10.34 -7.42 -7.75
CA ASN A 139 -11.16 -7.32 -6.53
C ASN A 139 -10.59 -8.08 -5.31
N ALA A 140 -9.88 -9.19 -5.51
CA ALA A 140 -9.29 -9.97 -4.42
C ALA A 140 -7.94 -9.40 -3.96
N TYR A 141 -7.27 -8.60 -4.80
CA TYR A 141 -6.03 -7.89 -4.47
C TYR A 141 -6.27 -6.67 -3.57
N PHE A 142 -7.47 -6.08 -3.64
CA PHE A 142 -7.83 -4.84 -2.97
C PHE A 142 -8.85 -5.08 -1.85
N LYS A 143 -8.36 -5.31 -0.62
CA LYS A 143 -9.22 -5.51 0.54
C LYS A 143 -9.95 -4.24 0.99
N SER A 144 -11.27 -4.32 1.05
CA SER A 144 -12.16 -3.22 1.50
C SER A 144 -13.12 -3.60 2.63
N ASN A 145 -13.28 -4.90 2.94
CA ASN A 145 -14.21 -5.37 3.97
C ASN A 145 -13.45 -5.75 5.25
N PHE A 146 -13.94 -5.27 6.39
CA PHE A 146 -13.35 -5.51 7.71
C PHE A 146 -14.43 -5.92 8.72
N THR A 147 -14.00 -6.53 9.82
CA THR A 147 -14.92 -7.02 10.84
C THR A 147 -15.36 -5.87 11.73
N GLU A 148 -16.67 -5.61 11.82
CA GLU A 148 -17.22 -4.66 12.77
C GLU A 148 -17.07 -5.20 14.21
N VAL A 149 -16.69 -4.33 15.14
CA VAL A 149 -16.45 -4.66 16.54
C VAL A 149 -17.08 -3.63 17.46
N ILE A 150 -17.43 -4.06 18.67
CA ILE A 150 -18.01 -3.20 19.72
C ILE A 150 -16.92 -2.86 20.74
N GLY A 151 -16.93 -1.65 21.31
CA GLY A 151 -16.13 -1.30 22.50
C GLY A 151 -15.21 -0.09 22.32
N GLU A 152 -15.78 1.07 21.97
CA GLU A 152 -15.02 2.31 21.73
C GLU A 152 -14.56 3.04 22.99
N GLU A 153 -15.11 2.71 24.17
CA GLU A 153 -14.84 3.42 25.42
C GLU A 153 -13.34 3.49 25.75
N SER A 154 -12.60 2.43 25.47
CA SER A 154 -11.14 2.38 25.69
C SER A 154 -10.31 3.22 24.71
N ARG A 155 -10.93 3.81 23.69
CA ARG A 155 -10.27 4.55 22.59
C ARG A 155 -10.73 5.99 22.45
N LEU A 156 -11.57 6.51 23.35
CA LEU A 156 -12.16 7.85 23.22
C LEU A 156 -11.11 8.95 23.03
N ASP A 157 -9.96 8.89 23.71
CA ASP A 157 -8.92 9.90 23.55
C ASP A 157 -8.21 9.79 22.20
N ALA A 158 -7.93 8.57 21.72
CA ALA A 158 -7.37 8.36 20.39
C ALA A 158 -8.36 8.82 19.30
N ILE A 159 -9.66 8.55 19.46
CA ILE A 159 -10.71 8.99 18.55
C ILE A 159 -10.75 10.53 18.49
N LYS A 160 -10.75 11.22 19.64
CA LYS A 160 -10.73 12.69 19.69
C LYS A 160 -9.50 13.28 19.00
N GLN A 161 -8.31 12.70 19.22
CA GLN A 161 -7.08 13.15 18.57
C GLN A 161 -7.11 12.92 17.06
N ALA A 162 -7.69 11.80 16.59
CA ALA A 162 -7.84 11.51 15.18
C ALA A 162 -8.88 12.42 14.50
N ILE A 163 -10.02 12.72 15.14
CA ILE A 163 -10.98 13.73 14.64
C ILE A 163 -10.30 15.10 14.51
N PHE A 164 -9.53 15.51 15.52
CA PHE A 164 -8.78 16.76 15.43
C PHE A 164 -7.77 16.75 14.26
N ALA A 165 -7.13 15.61 14.00
CA ALA A 165 -6.21 15.44 12.88
C ALA A 165 -6.94 15.49 11.52
N GLU A 166 -8.12 14.89 11.39
CA GLU A 166 -9.01 15.03 10.22
C GLU A 166 -9.38 16.50 9.98
N GLN A 167 -9.83 17.21 11.02
CA GLN A 167 -10.27 18.61 10.93
C GLN A 167 -9.13 19.59 10.63
N SER A 168 -7.89 19.21 10.91
CA SER A 168 -6.69 19.99 10.62
C SER A 168 -5.98 19.55 9.34
N ALA A 169 -6.57 18.63 8.58
CA ALA A 169 -6.07 18.27 7.27
C ALA A 169 -6.10 19.49 6.33
N TYR A 170 -5.08 19.59 5.49
CA TYR A 170 -4.97 20.67 4.52
C TYR A 170 -4.54 20.11 3.17
N ASP A 171 -5.25 20.49 2.12
CA ASP A 171 -4.87 20.21 0.74
C ASP A 171 -5.45 21.33 -0.13
N ILE A 172 -4.64 21.79 -1.06
CA ILE A 172 -5.02 22.83 -2.02
C ILE A 172 -5.87 22.29 -3.18
N TYR A 173 -5.90 20.97 -3.37
CA TYR A 173 -6.60 20.31 -4.47
C TYR A 173 -7.94 19.70 -4.08
N LEU A 174 -8.24 19.59 -2.78
CA LEU A 174 -9.54 19.08 -2.34
C LEU A 174 -10.64 20.08 -2.64
N THR A 175 -11.73 19.56 -3.19
CA THR A 175 -12.98 20.30 -3.39
C THR A 175 -14.05 19.71 -2.49
N GLU A 176 -15.23 20.36 -2.43
CA GLU A 176 -16.38 19.83 -1.67
C GLU A 176 -16.82 18.43 -2.14
N SER A 177 -16.49 18.05 -3.37
CA SER A 177 -16.77 16.73 -3.93
C SER A 177 -15.67 15.69 -3.68
N SER A 178 -14.52 16.09 -3.12
CA SER A 178 -13.43 15.17 -2.85
C SER A 178 -13.81 14.19 -1.72
N PRO A 179 -13.27 12.96 -1.75
CA PRO A 179 -13.43 12.04 -0.62
C PRO A 179 -12.96 12.68 0.68
N LYS A 180 -13.70 12.43 1.77
CA LYS A 180 -13.27 12.90 3.08
C LYS A 180 -11.93 12.31 3.45
N ILE A 181 -11.05 13.18 3.92
CA ILE A 181 -9.78 12.81 4.52
C ILE A 181 -10.04 12.21 5.90
N TYR A 182 -9.20 11.26 6.30
CA TYR A 182 -9.19 10.69 7.63
C TYR A 182 -8.10 11.33 8.49
N GLY A 183 -8.21 11.21 9.81
CA GLY A 183 -7.12 11.43 10.74
C GLY A 183 -6.58 10.12 11.27
N ALA A 184 -5.30 10.07 11.64
CA ALA A 184 -4.69 8.87 12.21
C ALA A 184 -3.97 9.16 13.53
N VAL A 185 -3.90 8.16 14.41
CA VAL A 185 -3.20 8.20 15.68
C VAL A 185 -2.49 6.88 15.93
N ILE A 186 -1.22 6.94 16.32
CA ILE A 186 -0.48 5.80 16.90
C ILE A 186 -0.66 5.84 18.41
N VAL A 187 -1.08 4.71 18.98
CA VAL A 187 -1.33 4.54 20.41
C VAL A 187 -0.25 3.65 21.02
N CYS A 188 0.47 4.16 22.01
CA CYS A 188 1.46 3.38 22.76
C CYS A 188 0.85 2.71 23.99
N GLU A 189 1.46 1.62 24.48
CA GLU A 189 1.03 0.92 25.70
C GLU A 189 1.10 1.82 26.95
N ASN A 190 2.01 2.80 26.96
CA ASN A 190 2.15 3.77 28.04
C ASN A 190 1.14 4.94 27.98
N GLY A 191 0.23 4.94 27.00
CA GLY A 191 -0.79 5.98 26.81
C GLY A 191 -0.37 7.17 25.94
N ASN A 192 0.88 7.22 25.46
CA ASN A 192 1.29 8.26 24.51
C ASN A 192 0.52 8.14 23.20
N LEU A 193 0.10 9.28 22.65
CA LEU A 193 -0.66 9.39 21.40
C LEU A 193 0.10 10.27 20.41
N PHE A 194 0.34 9.75 19.20
CA PHE A 194 0.99 10.49 18.13
C PHE A 194 0.02 10.62 16.96
N ARG A 195 -0.55 11.81 16.79
CA ARG A 195 -1.52 12.12 15.75
C ARG A 195 -0.84 12.49 14.44
N GLY A 196 -1.50 12.26 13.32
CA GLY A 196 -1.06 12.71 12.00
C GLY A 196 -2.23 13.20 11.16
N SER A 197 -2.06 14.37 10.55
CA SER A 197 -3.02 14.99 9.64
C SER A 197 -2.49 14.99 8.22
N PHE A 198 -3.41 14.92 7.25
CA PHE A 198 -3.04 14.98 5.84
C PHE A 198 -2.51 16.38 5.48
N ARG A 199 -1.47 16.43 4.66
CA ARG A 199 -0.95 17.68 4.08
C ARG A 199 -0.63 17.48 2.60
N GLY A 200 -1.34 18.20 1.73
CA GLY A 200 -1.01 18.34 0.32
C GLY A 200 -0.14 19.57 0.06
N ASP A 201 0.67 19.51 -0.99
CA ASP A 201 1.45 20.64 -1.49
C ASP A 201 1.32 20.79 -3.00
N VAL A 202 1.79 21.93 -3.54
CA VAL A 202 1.74 22.25 -4.98
C VAL A 202 2.55 21.31 -5.87
N ALA A 203 3.42 20.49 -5.28
CA ALA A 203 4.27 19.54 -5.98
C ALA A 203 3.69 18.11 -5.92
N TYR A 204 2.47 17.94 -5.41
CA TYR A 204 1.79 16.66 -5.28
C TYR A 204 2.56 15.65 -4.43
N HIS A 205 3.25 16.11 -3.39
CA HIS A 205 3.84 15.24 -2.37
C HIS A 205 2.94 15.20 -1.13
N PRO A 206 1.88 14.36 -1.12
CA PRO A 206 1.01 14.29 0.04
C PRO A 206 1.74 13.61 1.20
N GLU A 207 1.69 14.25 2.36
CA GLU A 207 1.91 13.58 3.63
C GLU A 207 0.56 12.99 4.10
N LEU A 208 0.46 11.67 4.12
CA LEU A 208 -0.76 10.97 4.52
C LEU A 208 -0.88 10.88 6.05
N PRO A 209 -2.09 10.76 6.62
CA PRO A 209 -2.29 10.80 8.07
C PRO A 209 -1.49 9.79 8.90
N ILE A 210 -1.40 8.51 8.49
CA ILE A 210 -0.61 7.51 9.23
C ILE A 210 0.88 7.80 9.07
N SER A 211 1.34 8.16 7.87
CA SER A 211 2.70 8.65 7.62
C SER A 211 3.07 9.80 8.56
N ALA A 212 2.22 10.83 8.66
CA ALA A 212 2.41 11.97 9.54
C ALA A 212 2.43 11.55 11.01
N ALA A 213 1.59 10.59 11.41
CA ALA A 213 1.56 10.04 12.76
C ALA A 213 2.87 9.30 13.07
N ILE A 214 3.41 8.54 12.11
CA ILE A 214 4.71 7.86 12.23
C ILE A 214 5.85 8.88 12.34
N CYS A 215 5.83 9.95 11.56
CA CYS A 215 6.82 11.03 11.68
C CYS A 215 6.76 11.68 13.06
N ASN A 216 5.57 12.07 13.52
CA ASN A 216 5.38 12.63 14.87
C ASN A 216 5.74 11.63 15.98
N PHE A 217 5.51 10.33 15.76
CA PHE A 217 6.02 9.28 16.63
C PHE A 217 7.53 9.34 16.68
N ARG A 218 8.23 9.26 15.54
CA ARG A 218 9.71 9.23 15.49
C ARG A 218 10.32 10.45 16.18
N ASP A 219 9.78 11.63 15.93
CA ASP A 219 10.29 12.91 16.45
C ASP A 219 9.82 13.20 17.88
N GLY A 220 8.74 12.57 18.32
CA GLY A 220 8.09 12.87 19.58
C GLY A 220 8.68 12.09 20.76
N SER A 221 8.78 12.77 21.90
CA SER A 221 9.15 12.25 23.24
C SER A 221 10.48 11.50 23.34
N ASN A 222 11.30 11.88 24.33
CA ASN A 222 12.49 11.13 24.74
C ASN A 222 12.16 9.88 25.59
N ASP A 223 10.88 9.56 25.77
CA ASP A 223 10.43 8.39 26.50
C ASP A 223 10.63 7.11 25.66
N SER A 224 11.64 6.33 26.02
CA SER A 224 11.96 5.06 25.36
C SER A 224 10.83 4.02 25.43
N SER A 225 9.91 4.13 26.39
CA SER A 225 8.77 3.21 26.52
C SER A 225 7.73 3.38 25.40
N ARG A 226 7.78 4.48 24.64
CA ARG A 226 6.92 4.68 23.46
C ARG A 226 7.15 3.63 22.37
N ARG A 227 8.28 2.90 22.39
CA ARG A 227 8.55 1.78 21.48
C ARG A 227 7.47 0.70 21.54
N TYR A 228 6.76 0.56 22.66
CA TYR A 228 5.67 -0.40 22.80
C TYR A 228 4.38 0.19 22.22
N VAL A 229 4.11 -0.11 20.95
CA VAL A 229 2.92 0.35 20.25
C VAL A 229 1.80 -0.67 20.43
N LYS A 230 0.63 -0.17 20.85
CA LYS A 230 -0.57 -0.96 21.11
C LYS A 230 -1.40 -1.15 19.84
N GLU A 231 -1.65 -0.07 19.12
CA GLU A 231 -2.56 -0.05 17.96
C GLU A 231 -2.41 1.22 17.12
N ILE A 232 -2.94 1.18 15.90
CA ILE A 232 -3.18 2.35 15.04
C ILE A 232 -4.69 2.60 15.00
N VAL A 233 -5.09 3.86 15.16
CA VAL A 233 -6.49 4.28 15.07
C VAL A 233 -6.62 5.26 13.90
N VAL A 234 -7.60 5.01 13.03
CA VAL A 234 -7.94 5.88 11.90
C VAL A 234 -9.40 6.28 11.98
N VAL A 235 -9.68 7.57 11.86
CA VAL A 235 -11.04 8.13 12.02
C VAL A 235 -11.42 9.00 10.83
N SER A 236 -12.67 8.94 10.43
CA SER A 236 -13.31 9.95 9.59
C SER A 236 -14.73 10.22 10.07
N SER A 237 -15.18 11.46 9.91
CA SER A 237 -16.49 11.92 10.35
C SER A 237 -17.51 11.75 9.22
N GLY A 238 -18.57 10.98 9.44
CA GLY A 238 -19.72 10.80 8.54
C GLY A 238 -19.53 9.77 7.43
N SER A 239 -18.39 9.10 7.35
CA SER A 239 -18.16 7.97 6.45
C SER A 239 -17.03 7.07 6.97
N ILE A 240 -17.03 5.80 6.54
CA ILE A 240 -15.90 4.90 6.80
C ILE A 240 -14.64 5.48 6.11
N PRO A 241 -13.52 5.61 6.83
CA PRO A 241 -12.25 6.07 6.26
C PRO A 241 -11.83 5.31 4.99
N ASN A 242 -11.66 6.04 3.88
CA ASN A 242 -11.04 5.49 2.67
C ASN A 242 -9.51 5.64 2.76
N VAL A 243 -8.87 4.75 3.53
CA VAL A 243 -7.41 4.80 3.71
C VAL A 243 -6.68 4.33 2.46
N MET A 244 -5.82 5.20 1.92
CA MET A 244 -4.97 4.93 0.76
C MET A 244 -4.00 3.78 1.04
N TYR A 245 -3.76 2.93 0.05
CA TYR A 245 -2.85 1.79 0.16
C TYR A 245 -1.42 2.23 0.44
N LYS A 246 -0.99 3.40 -0.05
CA LYS A 246 0.30 4.02 0.33
C LYS A 246 0.43 4.21 1.84
N ASP A 247 -0.63 4.63 2.52
CA ASP A 247 -0.58 4.82 3.98
C ASP A 247 -0.66 3.49 4.74
N ARG A 248 -1.41 2.52 4.20
CA ARG A 248 -1.40 1.13 4.71
C ARG A 248 -0.01 0.49 4.63
N GLN A 249 0.72 0.78 3.55
CA GLN A 249 2.12 0.36 3.36
C GLN A 249 3.02 0.95 4.45
N HIS A 250 2.92 2.26 4.72
CA HIS A 250 3.65 2.88 5.82
C HIS A 250 3.31 2.27 7.18
N ALA A 251 2.02 1.96 7.42
CA ALA A 251 1.57 1.28 8.64
C ALA A 251 2.22 -0.10 8.81
N LEU A 252 2.28 -0.89 7.74
CA LEU A 252 2.93 -2.20 7.73
C LEU A 252 4.43 -2.08 8.02
N GLU A 253 5.15 -1.21 7.31
CA GLU A 253 6.59 -1.05 7.50
C GLU A 253 6.93 -0.58 8.92
N PHE A 254 6.13 0.34 9.46
CA PHE A 254 6.23 0.78 10.84
C PHE A 254 6.00 -0.35 11.82
N ALA A 255 4.95 -1.14 11.63
CA ALA A 255 4.64 -2.28 12.49
C ALA A 255 5.75 -3.33 12.44
N GLU A 256 6.26 -3.70 11.27
CA GLU A 256 7.37 -4.66 11.15
C GLU A 256 8.61 -4.18 11.90
N ALA A 257 8.95 -2.89 11.78
CA ALA A 257 10.08 -2.29 12.47
C ALA A 257 9.91 -2.33 14.00
N ILE A 258 8.76 -1.85 14.50
CA ILE A 258 8.50 -1.74 15.94
C ILE A 258 8.33 -3.11 16.59
N GLN A 259 7.61 -4.03 15.95
CA GLN A 259 7.38 -5.36 16.51
C GLN A 259 8.68 -6.17 16.55
N SER A 260 9.56 -6.01 15.55
CA SER A 260 10.89 -6.60 15.58
C SER A 260 11.74 -6.10 16.76
N LEU A 261 11.60 -4.83 17.17
CA LEU A 261 12.32 -4.28 18.31
C LEU A 261 11.81 -4.78 19.67
N ASN A 262 10.56 -5.21 19.71
CA ASN A 262 9.89 -5.67 20.93
C ASN A 262 9.78 -7.19 21.02
N GLU A 263 10.59 -7.93 20.24
CA GLU A 263 10.58 -9.40 20.19
C GLU A 263 9.22 -10.01 19.76
N LYS A 264 8.39 -9.23 19.09
CA LYS A 264 7.07 -9.60 18.55
C LYS A 264 7.09 -9.77 17.03
N SER A 265 8.26 -10.13 16.46
CA SER A 265 8.43 -10.22 15.00
C SER A 265 7.41 -11.19 14.38
N GLY A 266 6.67 -10.71 13.39
CA GLY A 266 5.60 -11.47 12.73
C GLY A 266 4.22 -11.29 13.37
N GLU A 267 4.11 -10.67 14.54
CA GLU A 267 2.83 -10.29 15.12
C GLU A 267 2.34 -8.98 14.47
N PRO A 268 1.21 -8.99 13.75
CA PRO A 268 0.73 -7.78 13.09
C PRO A 268 0.16 -6.80 14.12
N LEU A 269 0.32 -5.50 13.85
CA LEU A 269 -0.20 -4.47 14.73
C LEU A 269 -1.71 -4.28 14.48
N PRO A 270 -2.55 -4.23 15.53
CA PRO A 270 -3.97 -3.96 15.36
C PRO A 270 -4.22 -2.57 14.75
N VAL A 271 -5.18 -2.51 13.82
CA VAL A 271 -5.66 -1.28 13.20
C VAL A 271 -7.16 -1.17 13.42
N TYR A 272 -7.60 -0.03 13.94
CA TYR A 272 -9.01 0.30 14.11
C TYR A 272 -9.41 1.39 13.12
N ILE A 273 -10.43 1.10 12.32
CA ILE A 273 -10.99 2.00 11.31
C ILE A 273 -12.35 2.44 11.85
N ILE A 274 -12.52 3.73 12.08
CA ILE A 274 -13.64 4.26 12.85
C ILE A 274 -14.37 5.33 12.03
N ASN A 275 -15.67 5.19 11.91
CA ASN A 275 -16.57 6.21 11.41
C ASN A 275 -17.28 6.87 12.60
N VAL A 276 -17.25 8.20 12.67
CA VAL A 276 -18.01 8.98 13.65
C VAL A 276 -19.15 9.69 12.93
N GLY A 277 -20.37 9.21 13.14
CA GLY A 277 -21.58 9.78 12.55
C GLY A 277 -21.83 11.22 13.00
N ASN A 278 -22.60 11.96 12.20
CA ASN A 278 -22.96 13.35 12.51
C ASN A 278 -23.81 13.50 13.79
N ASP A 279 -24.46 12.41 14.21
CA ASP A 279 -25.24 12.28 15.45
C ASP A 279 -24.38 11.85 16.65
N GLY A 280 -23.08 11.66 16.45
CA GLY A 280 -22.15 11.14 17.45
C GLY A 280 -22.13 9.62 17.58
N SER A 281 -22.87 8.89 16.74
CA SER A 281 -22.74 7.43 16.66
C SER A 281 -21.33 7.04 16.23
N ILE A 282 -20.82 5.92 16.74
CA ILE A 282 -19.51 5.40 16.37
C ILE A 282 -19.68 4.01 15.78
N GLN A 283 -19.06 3.79 14.63
CA GLN A 283 -18.92 2.47 14.02
C GLN A 283 -17.45 2.12 13.95
N THR A 284 -17.09 0.95 14.49
CA THR A 284 -15.69 0.54 14.60
C THR A 284 -15.46 -0.75 13.85
N PHE A 285 -14.45 -0.75 12.99
CA PHE A 285 -13.98 -1.92 12.28
C PHE A 285 -12.56 -2.26 12.72
N LYS A 286 -12.26 -3.55 12.84
CA LYS A 286 -10.94 -4.07 13.20
C LYS A 286 -10.32 -4.84 12.05
N THR A 287 -9.02 -4.60 11.87
CA THR A 287 -8.10 -5.35 11.01
C THR A 287 -6.72 -5.35 11.68
N ASP A 288 -5.71 -5.88 11.01
CA ASP A 288 -4.31 -5.70 11.37
C ASP A 288 -3.47 -5.27 10.16
N THR A 289 -2.22 -4.88 10.38
CA THR A 289 -1.34 -4.37 9.31
C THR A 289 -1.04 -5.37 8.19
N ASN A 290 -1.10 -6.67 8.44
CA ASN A 290 -0.88 -7.70 7.41
C ASN A 290 -2.16 -7.96 6.61
N GLU A 291 -3.28 -8.13 7.32
CA GLU A 291 -4.60 -8.33 6.74
C GLU A 291 -5.02 -7.14 5.87
N TRP A 292 -4.67 -5.93 6.29
CA TRP A 292 -5.08 -4.69 5.63
C TRP A 292 -4.40 -4.43 4.29
N LEU A 293 -3.23 -5.05 4.09
CA LEU A 293 -2.41 -4.98 2.88
C LEU A 293 -1.95 -6.39 2.46
N PRO A 294 -2.86 -7.23 1.92
CA PRO A 294 -2.50 -8.58 1.49
C PRO A 294 -1.48 -8.54 0.34
N HIS A 295 -0.65 -9.58 0.19
CA HIS A 295 0.41 -9.62 -0.84
C HIS A 295 1.36 -8.42 -0.78
N SER A 296 1.68 -7.94 0.43
CA SER A 296 2.45 -6.73 0.64
C SER A 296 3.82 -6.78 -0.04
N PHE A 297 4.24 -5.61 -0.52
CA PHE A 297 5.66 -5.31 -0.66
C PHE A 297 6.11 -4.72 0.69
N SER A 298 7.32 -5.00 1.14
CA SER A 298 7.89 -4.47 2.36
C SER A 298 9.42 -4.58 2.29
N PRO A 299 10.13 -3.92 3.20
CA PRO A 299 11.58 -4.05 3.35
C PRO A 299 12.08 -5.50 3.44
N LYS A 300 11.26 -6.44 3.91
CA LYS A 300 11.58 -7.88 3.92
C LYS A 300 11.80 -8.43 2.52
N ASN A 301 11.02 -7.99 1.54
CA ASN A 301 11.21 -8.42 0.14
C ASN A 301 12.56 -7.97 -0.43
N LEU A 302 13.21 -6.99 0.19
CA LEU A 302 14.52 -6.47 -0.16
C LEU A 302 15.65 -6.98 0.78
N GLY A 303 15.34 -7.79 1.80
CA GLY A 303 16.29 -8.18 2.84
C GLY A 303 16.77 -7.01 3.72
N LEU A 304 15.94 -5.99 3.90
CA LEU A 304 16.25 -4.74 4.60
C LEU A 304 15.64 -4.66 6.01
N GLU A 305 14.97 -5.72 6.49
CA GLU A 305 14.26 -5.73 7.77
C GLU A 305 15.18 -5.38 8.95
N ASN A 306 16.39 -5.94 8.99
CA ASN A 306 17.38 -5.67 10.04
C ASN A 306 17.87 -4.20 10.01
N ARG A 307 17.97 -3.60 8.82
CA ARG A 307 18.41 -2.21 8.68
C ARG A 307 17.35 -1.24 9.22
N ILE A 308 16.08 -1.53 8.99
CA ILE A 308 14.99 -0.69 9.46
C ILE A 308 14.81 -0.83 10.97
N ALA A 309 14.84 -2.06 11.50
CA ALA A 309 14.84 -2.28 12.95
C ALA A 309 16.00 -1.52 13.62
N ALA A 310 17.22 -1.60 13.07
CA ALA A 310 18.36 -0.85 13.58
C ALA A 310 18.19 0.67 13.48
N GLY A 311 17.49 1.17 12.47
CA GLY A 311 17.12 2.58 12.34
C GLY A 311 16.21 3.04 13.48
N TYR A 312 15.13 2.31 13.74
CA TYR A 312 14.21 2.60 14.84
C TYR A 312 14.87 2.42 16.21
N ALA A 313 15.76 1.44 16.38
CA ALA A 313 16.47 1.23 17.64
C ALA A 313 17.24 2.48 18.11
N LYS A 314 17.70 3.33 17.18
CA LYS A 314 18.41 4.57 17.50
C LYS A 314 17.52 5.64 18.12
N LEU A 315 16.20 5.57 17.90
CA LEU A 315 15.22 6.54 18.42
C LEU A 315 14.97 6.37 19.93
N PHE A 316 15.36 5.24 20.51
CA PHE A 316 15.06 4.86 21.90
C PHE A 316 16.31 4.71 22.77
N ARG A 317 17.45 5.24 22.31
CA ARG A 317 18.73 5.24 23.03
C ARG A 317 18.91 6.51 23.85
#